data_AF-A0A067PDU8-F1
#
_entry.id   AF-A0A067PDU8-F1
#
_cell.length_a   1.000
_cell.length_b   1.000
_cell.length_c   1.000
_cell.angle_alpha   90.00
_cell.angle_beta   90.00
_cell.angle_gamma   90.00
#
_symmetry.space_group_name_H-M   'P 1'
#
loop_
_entity.id
_entity.type
_entity.pdbx_description
1 polymer ?
#
loop_
_entity_poly.entity_id
_entity_poly.type
_entity_poly.pdbx_seq_one_letter_code
_entity_poly.pdbx_strand_id
1 'polypeptide(L)'
;MSMFGIKDPTLALYRRVQEAKLHLVGPGDWETSLQVLRDEDLRCMEADEVESERTAKRPKGTGEERRKICWIWMVHRVEVGASDVMHDALRVEWTKARARAERWKEEVLLLKEEMQRVLEFLRWKSEWWQARGDMQEAEDPVIQEGLESFAAQQAAMFSAIRESFSVWWAGGEVVGVDGGKEDENEGEDKEAIDADEDTELWMVELDGEDLEDDRAICILL
;
A
#
# COMPACT_ATOMS: atom_id res chain seq x y z
N MET A 1 -16.58 -6.15 28.56
CA MET A 1 -15.64 -5.71 29.62
C MET A 1 -14.31 -6.38 29.36
N SER A 2 -13.30 -5.56 29.04
CA SER A 2 -11.97 -5.95 28.55
C SER A 2 -11.24 -6.91 29.49
N MET A 3 -11.09 -8.17 29.07
CA MET A 3 -10.08 -9.10 29.57
C MET A 3 -9.24 -9.47 28.36
N PHE A 4 -8.00 -9.00 28.28
CA PHE A 4 -6.83 -9.61 27.62
C PHE A 4 -5.75 -8.54 27.53
N GLY A 5 -5.35 -8.01 28.70
CA GLY A 5 -4.06 -7.36 28.84
C GLY A 5 -3.06 -8.44 29.20
N ILE A 6 -2.04 -8.63 28.37
CA ILE A 6 -0.86 -9.41 28.74
C ILE A 6 -0.31 -8.72 29.99
N LYS A 7 -0.56 -9.29 31.18
CA LYS A 7 -0.01 -8.79 32.43
C LYS A 7 1.46 -9.21 32.47
N ASP A 8 2.28 -8.55 31.68
CA ASP A 8 3.71 -8.78 31.73
C ASP A 8 4.19 -8.36 33.15
N PRO A 9 4.71 -9.32 33.95
CA PRO A 9 5.07 -9.07 35.34
C PRO A 9 6.14 -7.98 35.48
N THR A 10 6.94 -7.75 34.44
CA THR A 10 7.99 -6.73 34.43
C THR A 10 7.41 -5.31 34.42
N LEU A 11 6.30 -5.10 33.73
CA LEU A 11 5.61 -3.80 33.64
C LEU A 11 4.97 -3.42 34.97
N ALA A 12 4.34 -4.39 35.62
CA ALA A 12 3.76 -4.20 36.94
C ALA A 12 4.83 -3.87 37.98
N LEU A 13 6.02 -4.49 37.86
CA LEU A 13 7.16 -4.17 38.69
C LEU A 13 7.66 -2.74 38.45
N TYR A 14 7.81 -2.32 37.19
CA TYR A 14 8.23 -0.96 36.85
C TYR A 14 7.29 0.09 37.46
N ARG A 15 5.97 -0.07 37.25
CA ARG A 15 4.96 0.85 37.81
C ARG A 15 5.05 0.93 39.33
N ARG A 16 5.15 -0.22 40.00
CA ARG A 16 5.27 -0.30 41.46
C ARG A 16 6.54 0.38 41.98
N VAL A 17 7.66 0.19 41.30
CA VAL A 17 8.94 0.83 41.67
C VAL A 17 8.87 2.33 41.47
N GLN A 18 8.27 2.79 40.36
CA GLN A 18 8.07 4.21 40.09
C GLN A 18 7.17 4.87 41.14
N GLU A 19 6.04 4.25 41.48
CA GLU A 19 5.13 4.70 42.54
C GLU A 19 5.85 4.78 43.90
N ALA A 20 6.62 3.74 44.26
CA ALA A 20 7.39 3.74 45.49
C ALA A 20 8.44 4.87 45.51
N LYS A 21 9.11 5.13 44.38
CA LYS A 21 10.07 6.23 44.26
C LYS A 21 9.38 7.61 44.41
N LEU A 22 8.20 7.77 43.82
CA LEU A 22 7.38 8.97 43.99
C LEU A 22 7.01 9.21 45.45
N HIS A 23 6.63 8.14 46.17
CA HIS A 23 6.30 8.23 47.59
C HIS A 23 7.49 8.53 48.50
N LEU A 24 8.69 8.06 48.15
CA LEU A 24 9.89 8.22 48.99
C LEU A 24 10.63 9.54 48.74
N VAL A 25 10.73 9.97 47.48
CA VAL A 25 11.55 11.11 47.06
C VAL A 25 10.70 12.35 46.76
N GLY A 26 9.43 12.16 46.38
CA GLY A 26 8.58 13.22 45.88
C GLY A 26 8.91 13.61 44.42
N PRO A 27 8.14 14.55 43.85
CA PRO A 27 8.33 15.00 42.48
C PRO A 27 9.66 15.71 42.28
N GLY A 28 10.35 15.43 41.18
CA GLY A 28 11.66 16.03 40.86
C GLY A 28 12.19 15.62 39.48
N ASP A 29 13.41 16.06 39.16
CA ASP A 29 14.05 15.89 37.82
C ASP A 29 14.15 14.43 37.34
N TRP A 30 14.02 13.47 38.27
CA TRP A 30 14.00 12.05 37.96
C TRP A 30 12.73 11.60 37.23
N GLU A 31 11.63 12.35 37.30
CA GLU A 31 10.39 12.04 36.57
C GLU A 31 10.59 12.16 35.05
N THR A 32 11.54 12.97 34.61
CA THR A 32 11.84 13.15 33.17
C THR A 32 12.46 11.88 32.57
N SER A 33 13.26 11.14 33.35
CA SER A 33 13.89 9.89 32.92
C SER A 33 13.07 8.64 33.25
N LEU A 34 12.22 8.68 34.28
CA LEU A 34 11.34 7.58 34.70
C LEU A 34 9.87 8.03 34.66
N GLN A 35 9.33 8.21 33.45
CA GLN A 35 7.94 8.60 33.24
C GLN A 35 6.97 7.43 33.44
N VAL A 36 5.69 7.74 33.63
CA VAL A 36 4.63 6.73 33.82
C VAL A 36 4.48 5.92 32.55
N LEU A 37 4.77 4.61 32.65
CA LEU A 37 4.72 3.68 31.54
C LEU A 37 3.28 3.27 31.24
N ARG A 38 2.66 3.89 30.24
CA ARG A 38 1.32 3.55 29.75
C ARG A 38 1.41 2.31 28.85
N ASP A 39 0.32 1.57 28.72
CA ASP A 39 0.28 0.40 27.82
C ASP A 39 0.57 0.81 26.35
N GLU A 40 0.24 2.06 25.99
CA GLU A 40 0.53 2.68 24.70
C GLU A 40 2.02 2.89 24.42
N ASP A 41 2.85 2.96 25.45
CA ASP A 41 4.28 3.24 25.33
C ASP A 41 5.11 1.96 25.08
N LEU A 42 4.49 0.79 25.20
CA LEU A 42 5.14 -0.52 25.03
C LEU A 42 5.23 -0.98 23.58
N ARG A 43 4.90 -0.10 22.65
CA ARG A 43 5.02 -0.37 21.23
C ARG A 43 6.49 -0.28 20.83
N CYS A 44 7.05 -1.41 20.43
CA CYS A 44 8.39 -1.46 19.83
C CYS A 44 8.39 -0.73 18.48
N MET A 45 9.52 -0.14 18.10
CA MET A 45 9.72 0.37 16.72
C MET A 45 9.47 -0.72 15.67
N GLU A 46 9.70 -1.99 16.02
CA GLU A 46 9.59 -3.17 15.15
C GLU A 46 8.22 -3.87 15.20
N ALA A 47 7.20 -3.30 15.87
CA ALA A 47 5.91 -3.94 16.00
C ALA A 47 5.09 -3.85 14.70
N ASP A 48 5.54 -4.54 13.65
CA ASP A 48 4.77 -4.93 12.47
C ASP A 48 5.59 -5.88 11.60
N GLU A 49 5.51 -7.19 11.88
CA GLU A 49 5.39 -8.24 10.84
C GLU A 49 4.62 -9.46 11.41
N VAL A 50 4.84 -9.84 12.68
CA VAL A 50 4.31 -11.12 13.22
C VAL A 50 3.00 -10.97 14.03
N GLU A 51 2.70 -9.78 14.58
CA GLU A 51 1.55 -9.60 15.49
C GLU A 51 0.25 -9.17 14.77
N SER A 52 0.36 -8.72 13.52
CA SER A 52 -0.78 -8.28 12.69
C SER A 52 -1.76 -9.40 12.34
N GLU A 53 -1.38 -10.67 12.49
CA GLU A 53 -2.28 -11.81 12.24
C GLU A 53 -3.15 -12.18 13.45
N ARG A 54 -2.78 -11.76 14.67
CA ARG A 54 -3.39 -12.27 15.90
C ARG A 54 -4.34 -11.31 16.62
N THR A 55 -4.29 -10.02 16.32
CA THR A 55 -5.20 -9.04 16.95
C THR A 55 -5.92 -8.21 15.91
N ALA A 56 -7.11 -8.69 15.53
CA ALA A 56 -8.08 -7.94 14.76
C ALA A 56 -8.51 -6.67 15.55
N LYS A 57 -7.95 -5.53 15.17
CA LYS A 57 -8.56 -4.17 15.18
C LYS A 57 -7.49 -3.15 14.79
N ARG A 58 -7.21 -3.06 13.49
CA ARG A 58 -6.58 -1.85 12.94
C ARG A 58 -7.58 -0.70 13.08
N PRO A 59 -7.26 0.42 13.74
CA PRO A 59 -8.05 1.64 13.57
C PRO A 59 -8.05 1.99 12.08
N LYS A 60 -9.26 2.10 11.51
CA LYS A 60 -9.47 2.29 10.09
C LYS A 60 -8.96 3.69 9.72
N GLY A 61 -7.81 3.74 9.04
CA GLY A 61 -7.21 4.95 8.51
C GLY A 61 -6.08 5.50 9.38
N THR A 62 -4.86 5.06 9.12
CA THR A 62 -3.66 5.92 9.04
C THR A 62 -2.46 5.03 8.74
N GLY A 63 -1.75 5.34 7.66
CA GLY A 63 -0.46 4.72 7.35
C GLY A 63 0.54 4.95 8.48
N GLU A 64 1.67 4.25 8.40
CA GLU A 64 2.81 4.38 9.33
C GLU A 64 3.25 5.85 9.57
N GLU A 65 2.91 6.76 8.66
CA GLU A 65 3.25 8.19 8.66
C GLU A 65 2.83 8.98 9.92
N ARG A 66 1.78 8.57 10.65
CA ARG A 66 1.35 9.27 11.89
C ARG A 66 1.84 8.63 13.19
N ARG A 67 2.73 7.64 13.12
CA ARG A 67 3.23 6.94 14.31
C ARG A 67 4.23 7.81 15.06
N LYS A 68 3.84 8.27 16.25
CA LYS A 68 4.76 8.91 17.20
C LYS A 68 5.59 7.82 17.87
N ILE A 69 6.91 7.94 17.81
CA ILE A 69 7.85 7.08 18.54
C ILE A 69 7.55 7.22 20.05
N CYS A 70 7.51 6.11 20.81
CA CYS A 70 7.22 6.19 22.24
C CYS A 70 8.35 6.89 23.01
N TRP A 71 8.00 7.53 24.13
CA TRP A 71 8.92 8.37 24.89
C TRP A 71 10.12 7.61 25.47
N ILE A 72 9.99 6.29 25.66
CA ILE A 72 11.07 5.41 26.12
C ILE A 72 12.27 5.48 25.15
N TRP A 73 12.00 5.54 23.85
CA TRP A 73 13.02 5.72 22.81
C TRP A 73 13.49 7.19 22.67
N MET A 74 12.82 8.14 23.32
CA MET A 74 13.18 9.57 23.33
C MET A 74 14.05 9.98 24.53
N VAL A 75 14.06 9.20 25.62
CA VAL A 75 14.69 9.60 26.91
C VAL A 75 16.22 9.51 26.92
N HIS A 76 16.86 8.76 26.02
CA HIS A 76 18.31 8.53 26.06
C HIS A 76 19.19 9.70 25.54
N ARG A 77 18.69 10.93 25.52
CA ARG A 77 19.37 12.09 24.94
C ARG A 77 20.61 12.59 25.74
N VAL A 78 21.00 11.95 26.85
CA VAL A 78 22.01 12.48 27.79
C VAL A 78 23.18 11.54 28.13
N GLU A 79 23.20 10.27 27.72
CA GLU A 79 24.35 9.37 27.99
C GLU A 79 25.11 8.99 26.71
N VAL A 80 26.41 9.26 26.70
CA VAL A 80 27.35 9.14 25.55
C VAL A 80 27.42 7.71 24.95
N GLY A 81 26.91 6.68 25.63
CA GLY A 81 26.85 5.30 25.14
C GLY A 81 25.49 4.83 24.61
N ALA A 82 24.39 5.49 24.96
CA ALA A 82 23.07 5.12 24.47
C ALA A 82 22.73 5.70 23.09
N SER A 83 23.54 6.67 22.65
CA SER A 83 23.52 7.20 21.29
C SER A 83 23.70 6.10 20.26
N ASP A 84 24.59 5.12 20.50
CA ASP A 84 24.97 4.10 19.51
C ASP A 84 23.83 3.12 19.22
N VAL A 85 23.14 2.64 20.26
CA VAL A 85 21.96 1.75 20.11
C VAL A 85 20.82 2.46 19.37
N MET A 86 20.57 3.74 19.68
CA MET A 86 19.58 4.54 18.96
C MET A 86 20.00 4.80 17.51
N HIS A 87 21.27 5.08 17.25
CA HIS A 87 21.80 5.23 15.89
C HIS A 87 21.71 3.94 15.10
N ASP A 88 21.95 2.79 15.72
CA ASP A 88 21.79 1.49 15.08
C ASP A 88 20.33 1.16 14.78
N ALA A 89 19.41 1.43 15.71
CA ALA A 89 17.97 1.31 15.46
C ALA A 89 17.51 2.23 14.31
N LEU A 90 18.00 3.48 14.28
CA LEU A 90 17.74 4.42 13.19
C LEU A 90 18.32 3.95 11.85
N ARG A 91 19.52 3.36 11.83
CA ARG A 91 20.12 2.77 10.62
C ARG A 91 19.30 1.59 10.11
N VAL A 92 18.79 0.75 11.01
CA VAL A 92 17.90 -0.36 10.65
C VAL A 92 16.60 0.17 10.04
N GLU A 93 15.96 1.16 10.66
CA GLU A 93 14.73 1.73 10.10
C GLU A 93 14.97 2.48 8.79
N TRP A 94 16.10 3.17 8.66
CA TRP A 94 16.48 3.80 7.39
C TRP A 94 16.73 2.78 6.28
N THR A 95 17.43 1.67 6.57
CA THR A 95 17.66 0.63 5.56
C THR A 95 16.35 -0.07 5.16
N LYS A 96 15.43 -0.31 6.11
CA LYS A 96 14.07 -0.81 5.81
C LYS A 96 13.28 0.17 4.94
N ALA A 97 13.21 1.44 5.34
CA ALA A 97 12.50 2.48 4.59
C ALA A 97 13.07 2.64 3.17
N ARG A 98 14.39 2.64 3.03
CA ARG A 98 15.07 2.65 1.74
C ARG A 98 14.74 1.41 0.91
N ALA A 99 14.76 0.21 1.51
CA ALA A 99 14.41 -1.02 0.82
C ALA A 99 12.94 -1.04 0.34
N ARG A 100 12.01 -0.46 1.13
CA ARG A 100 10.62 -0.26 0.67
C ARG A 100 10.55 0.73 -0.48
N ALA A 101 11.27 1.86 -0.38
CA ALA A 101 11.29 2.87 -1.45
C ALA A 101 11.86 2.31 -2.76
N GLU A 102 12.94 1.53 -2.72
CA GLU A 102 13.49 0.87 -3.91
C GLU A 102 12.52 -0.18 -4.48
N ARG A 103 11.89 -1.02 -3.64
CA ARG A 103 10.86 -1.96 -4.09
C ARG A 103 9.65 -1.26 -4.73
N TRP A 104 9.18 -0.16 -4.13
CA TRP A 104 8.08 0.62 -4.74
C TRP A 104 8.47 1.22 -6.08
N LYS A 105 9.72 1.68 -6.25
CA LYS A 105 10.20 2.11 -7.58
C LYS A 105 10.17 0.95 -8.59
N GLU A 106 10.63 -0.24 -8.20
CA GLU A 106 10.55 -1.44 -9.05
C GLU A 106 9.10 -1.79 -9.40
N GLU A 107 8.19 -1.80 -8.41
CA GLU A 107 6.76 -2.07 -8.62
C GLU A 107 6.11 -1.05 -9.57
N VAL A 108 6.43 0.24 -9.46
CA VAL A 108 5.94 1.27 -10.39
C VAL A 108 6.44 1.02 -11.81
N LEU A 109 7.71 0.62 -11.97
CA LEU A 109 8.25 0.28 -13.29
C LEU A 109 7.62 -0.98 -13.87
N LEU A 110 7.42 -2.02 -13.04
CA LEU A 110 6.75 -3.25 -13.43
C LEU A 110 5.30 -2.99 -13.84
N LEU A 111 4.56 -2.18 -13.08
CA LEU A 111 3.18 -1.85 -13.41
C LEU A 111 3.06 -1.14 -14.77
N LYS A 112 3.99 -0.21 -15.07
CA LYS A 112 4.05 0.45 -16.39
C LYS A 112 4.26 -0.55 -17.51
N GLU A 113 5.19 -1.48 -17.33
CA GLU A 113 5.47 -2.55 -18.28
C GLU A 113 4.28 -3.52 -18.42
N GLU A 114 3.64 -3.91 -17.33
CA GLU A 114 2.45 -4.76 -17.34
C GLU A 114 1.30 -4.10 -18.09
N MET A 115 1.05 -2.80 -17.91
CA MET A 115 0.02 -2.09 -18.67
C MET A 115 0.32 -2.06 -20.17
N GLN A 116 1.59 -1.88 -20.55
CA GLN A 116 1.99 -2.00 -21.96
C GLN A 116 1.73 -3.41 -22.50
N ARG A 117 2.09 -4.46 -21.74
CA ARG A 117 1.82 -5.86 -22.12
C ARG A 117 0.33 -6.17 -22.24
N VAL A 118 -0.51 -5.62 -21.37
CA VAL A 118 -1.97 -5.76 -21.47
C VAL A 118 -2.48 -5.16 -22.78
N LEU A 119 -2.05 -3.94 -23.14
CA LEU A 119 -2.45 -3.31 -24.40
C LEU A 119 -1.99 -4.10 -25.63
N GLU A 120 -0.78 -4.64 -25.59
CA GLU A 120 -0.24 -5.50 -26.65
C GLU A 120 -0.96 -6.84 -26.75
N PHE A 121 -1.29 -7.46 -25.61
CA PHE A 121 -2.09 -8.67 -25.57
C PHE A 121 -3.48 -8.45 -26.16
N LEU A 122 -4.17 -7.37 -25.81
CA LEU A 122 -5.50 -7.06 -26.34
C LEU A 122 -5.46 -6.80 -27.85
N ARG A 123 -4.43 -6.11 -28.33
CA ARG A 123 -4.19 -5.91 -29.77
C ARG A 123 -4.02 -7.25 -30.48
N TRP A 124 -3.08 -8.06 -30.01
CA TRP A 124 -2.82 -9.38 -30.55
C TRP A 124 -4.07 -10.26 -30.53
N LYS A 125 -4.86 -10.21 -29.45
CA LYS A 125 -6.06 -11.03 -29.32
C LYS A 125 -7.16 -10.59 -30.30
N SER A 126 -7.30 -9.29 -30.54
CA SER A 126 -8.18 -8.75 -31.58
C SER A 126 -7.77 -9.23 -32.97
N GLU A 127 -6.49 -9.07 -33.32
CA GLU A 127 -5.92 -9.54 -34.60
C GLU A 127 -6.10 -11.07 -34.75
N TRP A 128 -5.91 -11.82 -33.66
CA TRP A 128 -6.10 -13.27 -33.65
C TRP A 128 -7.55 -13.67 -33.94
N TRP A 129 -8.53 -12.97 -33.38
CA TRP A 129 -9.94 -13.23 -33.68
C TRP A 129 -10.28 -12.90 -35.14
N GLN A 130 -9.75 -11.80 -35.70
CA GLN A 130 -9.92 -11.47 -37.12
C GLN A 130 -9.37 -12.57 -38.02
N ALA A 131 -8.10 -12.94 -37.82
CA ALA A 131 -7.46 -14.00 -38.59
C ALA A 131 -8.17 -15.35 -38.43
N ARG A 132 -8.73 -15.63 -37.25
CA ARG A 132 -9.49 -16.85 -37.00
C ARG A 132 -10.82 -16.87 -37.76
N GLY A 133 -11.50 -15.73 -37.89
CA GLY A 133 -12.68 -15.59 -38.75
C GLY A 133 -12.36 -15.91 -40.20
N ASP A 134 -11.26 -15.33 -40.72
CA ASP A 134 -10.84 -15.51 -42.12
C ASP A 134 -10.38 -16.95 -42.43
N MET A 135 -9.89 -17.69 -41.44
CA MET A 135 -9.36 -19.05 -41.62
C MET A 135 -10.42 -20.15 -41.45
N GLN A 136 -11.56 -19.86 -40.81
CA GLN A 136 -12.60 -20.87 -40.59
C GLN A 136 -13.57 -20.94 -41.76
N GLU A 137 -13.46 -22.02 -42.53
CA GLU A 137 -14.45 -22.39 -43.53
C GLU A 137 -15.47 -23.37 -42.93
N ALA A 138 -16.76 -23.08 -43.10
CA ALA A 138 -17.85 -23.98 -42.76
C ALA A 138 -18.55 -24.45 -44.04
N GLU A 139 -19.07 -25.67 -44.02
CA GLU A 139 -19.77 -26.27 -45.18
C GLU A 139 -21.13 -25.60 -45.46
N ASP A 140 -21.79 -25.09 -44.41
CA ASP A 140 -23.05 -24.35 -44.50
C ASP A 140 -22.78 -22.83 -44.49
N PRO A 141 -23.26 -22.08 -45.51
CA PRO A 141 -23.09 -20.63 -45.58
C PRO A 141 -23.68 -19.89 -44.37
N VAL A 142 -24.76 -20.40 -43.75
CA VAL A 142 -25.37 -19.76 -42.57
C VAL A 142 -24.44 -19.89 -41.35
N ILE A 143 -23.79 -21.05 -41.20
CA ILE A 143 -22.82 -21.27 -40.13
C ILE A 143 -21.58 -20.42 -40.38
N GLN A 144 -21.13 -20.31 -41.63
CA GLN A 144 -20.01 -19.45 -42.00
C GLN A 144 -20.27 -17.98 -41.61
N GLU A 145 -21.42 -17.43 -41.98
CA GLU A 145 -21.80 -16.05 -41.60
C GLU A 145 -21.86 -15.87 -40.07
N GLY A 146 -22.35 -16.87 -39.34
CA GLY A 146 -22.37 -16.88 -37.87
C GLY A 146 -20.97 -16.86 -37.26
N LEU A 147 -20.03 -17.63 -37.81
CA LEU A 147 -18.65 -17.68 -37.34
C LEU A 147 -17.90 -16.38 -37.63
N GLU A 148 -18.05 -15.83 -38.84
CA GLU A 148 -17.45 -14.56 -39.24
C GLU A 148 -17.98 -13.40 -38.39
N SER A 149 -19.29 -13.32 -38.19
CA SER A 149 -19.90 -12.27 -37.36
C SER A 149 -19.49 -12.37 -35.89
N PHE A 150 -19.42 -13.58 -35.33
CA PHE A 150 -18.96 -13.78 -33.96
C PHE A 150 -17.47 -13.40 -33.80
N ALA A 151 -16.62 -13.84 -34.71
CA ALA A 151 -15.19 -13.49 -34.71
C ALA A 151 -14.98 -11.97 -34.81
N ALA A 152 -15.73 -11.30 -35.71
CA ALA A 152 -15.71 -9.85 -35.84
C ALA A 152 -16.17 -9.14 -34.56
N GLN A 153 -17.23 -9.64 -33.90
CA GLN A 153 -17.70 -9.09 -32.63
C GLN A 153 -16.65 -9.23 -31.52
N GLN A 154 -15.99 -10.39 -31.42
CA GLN A 154 -14.91 -10.60 -30.44
C GLN A 154 -13.73 -9.66 -30.70
N ALA A 155 -13.30 -9.54 -31.96
CA ALA A 155 -12.23 -8.61 -32.33
C ALA A 155 -12.58 -7.16 -31.94
N ALA A 156 -13.80 -6.71 -32.25
CA ALA A 156 -14.28 -5.38 -31.89
C ALA A 156 -14.29 -5.16 -30.37
N MET A 157 -14.71 -6.17 -29.59
CA MET A 157 -14.69 -6.10 -28.12
C MET A 157 -13.28 -5.92 -27.57
N PHE A 158 -12.30 -6.73 -28.01
CA PHE A 158 -10.91 -6.61 -27.56
C PHE A 158 -10.29 -5.26 -27.96
N SER A 159 -10.60 -4.77 -29.16
CA SER A 159 -10.18 -3.42 -29.60
C SER A 159 -10.77 -2.32 -28.72
N ALA A 160 -12.07 -2.40 -28.38
CA ALA A 160 -12.73 -1.42 -27.53
C ALA A 160 -12.15 -1.40 -26.10
N ILE A 161 -11.88 -2.57 -25.51
CA ILE A 161 -11.23 -2.67 -24.20
C ILE A 161 -9.83 -2.02 -24.26
N ARG A 162 -9.05 -2.34 -25.31
CA ARG A 162 -7.73 -1.75 -25.51
C ARG A 162 -7.78 -0.23 -25.59
N GLU A 163 -8.72 0.31 -26.37
CA GLU A 163 -8.90 1.76 -26.51
C GLU A 163 -9.24 2.40 -25.17
N SER A 164 -10.20 1.83 -24.43
CA SER A 164 -10.58 2.32 -23.10
C SER A 164 -9.40 2.34 -22.12
N PHE A 165 -8.62 1.27 -22.07
CA PHE A 165 -7.44 1.18 -21.20
C PHE A 165 -6.33 2.12 -21.65
N SER A 166 -6.14 2.30 -22.97
CA SER A 166 -5.14 3.24 -23.49
C SER A 166 -5.47 4.69 -23.12
N VAL A 167 -6.74 5.08 -23.19
CA VAL A 167 -7.19 6.42 -22.80
C VAL A 167 -7.07 6.61 -21.29
N TRP A 168 -7.50 5.63 -20.50
CA TRP A 168 -7.43 5.71 -19.04
C TRP A 168 -5.97 5.80 -18.56
N TRP A 169 -5.09 5.00 -19.15
CA TRP A 169 -3.67 4.99 -18.79
C TRP A 169 -2.92 6.24 -19.28
N ALA A 170 -3.24 6.77 -20.47
CA ALA A 170 -2.68 8.02 -20.97
C ALA A 170 -3.19 9.25 -20.19
N GLY A 171 -4.45 9.25 -19.76
CA GLY A 171 -5.03 10.31 -18.92
C GLY A 171 -4.55 10.30 -17.47
N GLY A 172 -3.96 9.18 -17.02
CA GLY A 172 -3.37 9.01 -15.70
C GLY A 172 -1.90 9.44 -15.60
N GLU A 173 -1.30 9.97 -16.66
CA GLU A 173 0.04 10.57 -16.59
C GLU A 173 -0.04 11.88 -15.79
N VAL A 174 -0.05 11.75 -14.47
CA VAL A 174 0.11 12.86 -13.53
C VAL A 174 1.41 13.55 -13.90
N VAL A 175 1.28 14.77 -14.43
CA VAL A 175 2.36 15.71 -14.67
C VAL A 175 3.30 15.61 -13.48
N GLY A 176 4.50 15.06 -13.71
CA GLY A 176 5.54 15.06 -12.71
C GLY A 176 5.71 16.51 -12.27
N VAL A 177 5.34 16.80 -11.03
CA VAL A 177 5.78 18.02 -10.36
C VAL A 177 7.28 17.83 -10.22
N ASP A 178 7.98 18.26 -11.27
CA ASP A 178 9.42 18.40 -11.29
C ASP A 178 9.76 19.26 -10.08
N GLY A 179 10.63 18.74 -9.21
CA GLY A 179 11.01 19.36 -7.94
C GLY A 179 11.62 20.73 -8.19
N GLY A 180 10.76 21.75 -8.23
CA GLY A 180 11.13 23.15 -8.27
C GLY A 180 11.76 23.52 -6.93
N LYS A 181 13.05 23.86 -7.00
CA LYS A 181 13.82 24.74 -6.11
C LYS A 181 13.14 25.15 -4.80
N GLU A 182 13.81 24.81 -3.71
CA GLU A 182 13.74 25.50 -2.44
C GLU A 182 13.99 27.01 -2.67
N ASP A 183 12.92 27.78 -2.81
CA ASP A 183 12.92 29.22 -2.60
C ASP A 183 12.12 29.48 -1.31
N GLU A 184 12.87 29.90 -0.30
CA GLU A 184 12.38 30.41 0.98
C GLU A 184 11.38 31.55 0.74
N ASN A 185 10.13 31.41 1.16
CA ASN A 185 9.39 32.57 1.67
C ASN A 185 8.25 32.19 2.63
N GLU A 186 8.17 33.00 3.66
CA GLU A 186 7.29 32.96 4.82
C GLU A 186 5.83 33.27 4.45
N GLY A 187 4.92 32.61 5.17
CA GLY A 187 3.63 33.11 5.65
C GLY A 187 2.65 33.70 4.65
N GLU A 188 1.50 33.04 4.48
CA GLU A 188 0.19 33.68 4.67
C GLU A 188 -0.95 32.65 4.60
N ASP A 189 -1.82 32.71 5.61
CA ASP A 189 -3.01 31.90 5.81
C ASP A 189 -3.99 31.99 4.64
N LYS A 190 -4.45 30.85 4.11
CA LYS A 190 -5.71 30.80 3.35
C LYS A 190 -6.55 29.59 3.73
N GLU A 191 -7.81 29.92 3.97
CA GLU A 191 -8.90 29.17 4.55
C GLU A 191 -9.23 27.89 3.79
N ALA A 192 -9.71 26.90 4.55
CA ALA A 192 -10.33 25.68 4.03
C ALA A 192 -11.54 26.04 3.15
N ILE A 193 -11.52 25.59 1.90
CA ILE A 193 -12.69 25.55 1.04
C ILE A 193 -13.23 24.12 1.14
N ASP A 194 -14.41 24.00 1.74
CA ASP A 194 -15.23 22.79 1.70
C ASP A 194 -15.69 22.56 0.25
N ALA A 195 -15.34 21.41 -0.32
CA ALA A 195 -15.92 20.91 -1.55
C ALA A 195 -16.49 19.52 -1.28
N ASP A 196 -17.78 19.51 -0.95
CA ASP A 196 -18.62 18.35 -1.20
C ASP A 196 -18.71 18.16 -2.72
N GLU A 197 -18.40 16.96 -3.23
CA GLU A 197 -19.05 16.46 -4.44
C GLU A 197 -18.92 14.93 -4.53
N ASP A 198 -20.10 14.31 -4.51
CA ASP A 198 -20.37 12.91 -4.73
C ASP A 198 -19.62 12.37 -5.95
N THR A 199 -18.66 11.47 -5.74
CA THR A 199 -18.16 10.60 -6.81
C THR A 199 -18.77 9.22 -6.60
N GLU A 200 -19.95 9.02 -7.21
CA GLU A 200 -20.58 7.71 -7.34
C GLU A 200 -19.61 6.73 -8.04
N LEU A 201 -19.10 5.79 -7.24
CA LEU A 201 -18.37 4.61 -7.70
C LEU A 201 -19.34 3.63 -8.36
N TRP A 202 -19.29 3.53 -9.68
CA TRP A 202 -19.94 2.44 -10.40
C TRP A 202 -19.16 1.13 -10.18
N MET A 203 -19.54 0.38 -9.14
CA MET A 203 -19.26 -1.05 -9.06
C MET A 203 -20.09 -1.76 -10.13
N VAL A 204 -19.45 -2.17 -11.22
CA VAL A 204 -20.02 -3.21 -12.08
C VAL A 204 -19.65 -4.55 -11.45
N GLU A 205 -20.62 -5.18 -10.80
CA GLU A 205 -20.57 -6.60 -10.43
C GLU A 205 -20.48 -7.43 -11.73
N LEU A 206 -19.29 -7.95 -12.03
CA LEU A 206 -19.14 -9.02 -13.03
C LEU A 206 -19.38 -10.35 -12.32
N ASP A 207 -20.65 -10.74 -12.24
CA ASP A 207 -21.03 -12.12 -11.96
C ASP A 207 -20.71 -12.97 -13.19
N GLY A 208 -19.87 -13.99 -13.02
CA GLY A 208 -19.49 -14.91 -14.09
C GLY A 208 -18.60 -16.02 -13.57
N GLU A 209 -19.23 -16.99 -12.89
CA GLU A 209 -18.64 -18.28 -12.56
C GLU A 209 -18.19 -19.05 -13.83
N ASP A 210 -17.09 -19.78 -13.64
CA ASP A 210 -16.65 -21.01 -14.31
C ASP A 210 -16.31 -21.00 -15.81
N LEU A 211 -14.99 -21.04 -16.09
CA LEU A 211 -14.41 -22.05 -17.00
C LEU A 211 -12.99 -22.41 -16.53
N GLU A 212 -12.89 -23.54 -15.82
CA GLU A 212 -11.69 -24.37 -15.79
C GLU A 212 -11.28 -24.70 -17.24
N ASP A 213 -10.07 -24.33 -17.64
CA ASP A 213 -9.32 -25.11 -18.62
C ASP A 213 -7.82 -24.85 -18.48
N ASP A 214 -7.17 -25.82 -17.82
CA ASP A 214 -5.73 -26.04 -17.77
C ASP A 214 -5.16 -26.16 -19.19
N ARG A 215 -4.60 -25.08 -19.76
CA ARG A 215 -3.51 -25.18 -20.76
C ARG A 215 -2.51 -24.05 -20.63
N ALA A 216 -1.43 -24.34 -19.91
CA ALA A 216 -0.05 -24.00 -20.23
C ALA A 216 0.15 -22.89 -21.27
N ILE A 217 0.29 -21.64 -20.80
CA ILE A 217 1.12 -20.67 -21.51
C ILE A 217 2.47 -20.68 -20.80
N CYS A 218 3.32 -21.59 -21.25
CA CYS A 218 4.75 -21.51 -21.02
C CYS A 218 5.23 -20.13 -21.47
N ILE A 219 5.69 -19.32 -20.52
CA ILE A 219 6.52 -18.15 -20.81
C ILE A 219 7.85 -18.68 -21.36
N LEU A 220 7.98 -18.63 -22.68
CA LEU A 220 9.27 -18.56 -23.35
C LEU A 220 9.28 -17.26 -24.15
N LEU A 221 9.75 -16.20 -23.49
CA LEU A 221 10.75 -15.24 -23.94
C LEU A 221 11.04 -14.27 -22.81
#